data_AF-A0A941A3T9-F1
#
_entry.id   AF-A0A941A3T9-F1
#
_cell.length_a   1.000
_cell.length_b   1.000
_cell.length_c   1.000
_cell.angle_alpha   90.00
_cell.angle_beta   90.00
_cell.angle_gamma   90.00
#
_symmetry.space_group_name_H-M   'P 1'
#
loop_
_entity.id
_entity.type
_entity.pdbx_description
1 polymer ?
#
loop_
_entity_poly.entity_id
_entity_poly.type
_entity_poly.pdbx_seq_one_letter_code
_entity_poly.pdbx_strand_id
1 'polypeptide(L)'
;MGGRNAKPITLHLAEKNPSHLTKAEIEQRKKAEIKLGDQKLKCPQFVKTDVNAYAKWKEIVKIYKDIDFVSSGDTGLLGRYCMTFSEYQKLLEQRKRIDNIDMMGPDEREELEHYIDEDLAEDLINKVNYIISVDGVLKIDTAINKKMDQLVKMEDRLFLNPLAKVKNVPKKEPEKIDPLANKGFGNV
;
A
#
# COMPACT_ATOMS: atom_id res chain seq x y z
N MET A 1 10.00 -6.13 34.10
CA MET A 1 9.16 -5.05 33.57
C MET A 1 9.58 -4.79 32.13
N GLY A 2 8.80 -5.22 31.14
CA GLY A 2 9.10 -4.98 29.73
C GLY A 2 8.83 -3.51 29.40
N GLY A 3 9.85 -2.67 29.48
CA GLY A 3 9.75 -1.26 29.08
C GLY A 3 9.42 -1.14 27.60
N ARG A 4 8.53 -0.21 27.25
CA ARG A 4 8.25 0.14 25.84
C ARG A 4 9.57 0.52 25.15
N ASN A 5 9.78 -0.03 23.95
CA ASN A 5 10.93 0.32 23.13
C ASN A 5 11.02 1.84 22.95
N ALA A 6 12.23 2.38 23.02
CA ALA A 6 12.47 3.80 22.79
C ALA A 6 12.06 4.18 21.36
N LYS A 7 11.30 5.28 21.21
CA LYS A 7 10.95 5.83 19.90
C LYS A 7 12.16 6.53 19.28
N PRO A 8 12.27 6.56 17.94
CA PRO A 8 13.25 7.36 17.23
C PRO A 8 13.31 8.81 17.71
N ILE A 9 14.49 9.45 17.75
CA ILE A 9 14.62 10.81 18.31
C ILE A 9 13.76 11.83 17.55
N THR A 10 13.61 11.64 16.24
CA THR A 10 12.80 12.48 15.36
C THR A 10 11.32 12.40 15.74
N LEU A 11 10.79 11.19 15.93
CA LEU A 11 9.41 10.97 16.40
C LEU A 11 9.23 11.49 17.84
N HIS A 12 10.22 11.29 18.70
CA HIS A 12 10.20 11.76 20.07
C HIS A 12 10.13 13.29 20.18
N LEU A 13 10.89 14.00 19.33
CA LEU A 13 10.86 15.45 19.23
C LEU A 13 9.57 15.96 18.57
N ALA A 14 9.07 15.24 17.55
CA ALA A 14 7.79 15.53 16.92
C ALA A 14 6.63 15.43 17.93
N GLU A 15 6.70 14.50 18.88
CA GLU A 15 5.76 14.36 20.00
C GLU A 15 6.03 15.31 21.19
N LYS A 16 6.83 16.37 21.00
CA LYS A 16 7.21 17.37 22.03
C LYS A 16 7.99 16.81 23.22
N ASN A 17 8.87 15.85 22.98
CA ASN A 17 9.79 15.32 24.00
C ASN A 17 9.06 14.80 25.26
N PRO A 18 8.17 13.80 25.14
CA PRO A 18 7.34 13.32 26.25
C PRO A 18 8.15 12.74 27.43
N SER A 19 9.43 12.43 27.22
CA SER A 19 10.35 11.95 28.26
C SER A 19 11.24 13.05 28.84
N HIS A 20 10.98 14.32 28.51
CA HIS A 20 11.72 15.49 29.03
C HIS A 20 13.25 15.36 28.92
N LEU A 21 13.74 14.75 27.83
CA LEU A 21 15.16 14.62 27.55
C LEU A 21 15.81 16.00 27.47
N THR A 22 16.96 16.14 28.11
CA THR A 22 17.82 17.32 28.01
C THR A 22 18.42 17.43 26.61
N LYS A 23 18.93 18.62 26.26
CA LYS A 23 19.64 18.84 24.98
C LYS A 23 20.82 17.87 24.80
N ALA A 24 21.57 17.61 25.87
CA ALA A 24 22.70 16.69 25.86
C ALA A 24 22.26 15.23 25.61
N GLU A 25 21.17 14.79 26.24
CA GLU A 25 20.62 13.45 26.03
C GLU A 25 20.02 13.28 24.63
N ILE A 26 19.39 14.33 24.08
CA ILE A 26 18.89 14.34 22.70
C ILE A 26 20.06 14.18 21.72
N GLU A 27 21.15 14.92 21.91
CA GLU A 27 22.35 14.79 21.06
C GLU A 27 23.02 13.42 21.20
N GLN A 28 23.14 12.90 22.42
CA GLN A 28 23.73 11.59 22.67
C GLN A 28 22.90 10.48 21.99
N ARG A 29 21.57 10.50 22.15
CA ARG A 29 20.68 9.55 21.45
C ARG A 29 20.72 9.73 19.95
N LYS A 30 20.72 10.96 19.44
CA LYS A 30 20.82 11.24 17.98
C LYS A 30 22.11 10.71 17.37
N LYS A 31 23.22 10.69 18.13
CA LYS A 31 24.51 10.10 17.72
C LYS A 31 24.53 8.57 17.87
N ALA A 32 23.85 8.03 18.88
CA ALA A 32 23.76 6.60 19.13
C ALA A 32 22.69 5.89 18.28
N GLU A 33 21.74 6.64 17.71
CA GLU A 33 20.68 6.11 16.88
C GLU A 33 21.24 5.60 15.54
N ILE A 34 21.00 4.31 15.28
CA ILE A 34 21.44 3.66 14.05
C ILE A 34 20.62 4.26 12.90
N LYS A 35 21.29 5.07 12.06
CA LYS A 35 20.73 5.51 10.79
C LYS A 35 20.78 4.35 9.81
N LEU A 36 19.62 3.79 9.49
CA LEU A 36 19.53 2.71 8.52
C LEU A 36 19.46 3.29 7.11
N GLY A 37 20.53 3.13 6.35
CA GLY A 37 20.57 3.46 4.92
C GLY A 37 20.81 4.93 4.59
N ASP A 38 21.00 5.18 3.29
CA ASP A 38 21.17 6.52 2.72
C ASP A 38 19.84 7.02 2.14
N GLN A 39 19.69 8.33 1.92
CA GLN A 39 18.51 8.89 1.23
C GLN A 39 18.41 8.48 -0.26
N LYS A 40 19.46 7.85 -0.81
CA LYS A 40 19.50 7.49 -2.24
C LYS A 40 18.72 6.19 -2.49
N LEU A 41 17.46 6.34 -2.88
CA LEU A 41 16.61 5.22 -3.32
C LEU A 41 17.09 4.67 -4.67
N LYS A 42 17.51 3.40 -4.70
CA LYS A 42 17.91 2.70 -5.93
C LYS A 42 16.81 1.72 -6.32
N CYS A 43 16.28 1.85 -7.52
CA CYS A 43 15.27 0.92 -8.03
C CYS A 43 15.81 -0.52 -8.12
N PRO A 44 15.20 -1.51 -7.45
CA PRO A 44 15.60 -2.91 -7.56
C PRO A 44 15.45 -3.46 -8.97
N GLN A 45 16.28 -4.43 -9.34
CA GLN A 45 16.28 -4.98 -10.71
C GLN A 45 14.94 -5.64 -11.07
N PHE A 46 14.34 -6.40 -10.15
CA PHE A 46 13.06 -7.06 -10.36
C PHE A 46 11.89 -6.08 -10.60
N VAL A 47 12.02 -4.82 -10.15
CA VAL A 47 11.03 -3.77 -10.43
C VAL A 47 11.24 -3.20 -11.83
N LYS A 48 12.50 -3.01 -12.25
CA LYS A 48 12.83 -2.47 -13.58
C LYS A 48 12.39 -3.40 -14.72
N THR A 49 12.34 -4.70 -14.46
CA THR A 49 11.94 -5.71 -15.45
C THR A 49 10.43 -5.72 -15.70
N ASP A 50 9.62 -5.12 -14.83
CA ASP A 50 8.17 -5.00 -15.01
C ASP A 50 7.79 -3.55 -15.30
N VAL A 51 7.15 -3.32 -16.45
CA VAL A 51 6.82 -1.96 -16.95
C VAL A 51 5.90 -1.21 -15.99
N ASN A 52 4.87 -1.88 -15.47
CA ASN A 52 3.88 -1.27 -14.58
C ASN A 52 4.47 -1.01 -13.20
N ALA A 53 5.27 -1.96 -12.68
CA ALA A 53 5.97 -1.77 -11.41
C ALA A 53 7.00 -0.63 -11.51
N TYR A 54 7.73 -0.53 -12.61
CA TYR A 54 8.72 0.53 -12.82
C TYR A 54 8.08 1.91 -12.97
N ALA A 55 6.94 2.00 -13.66
CA ALA A 55 6.15 3.23 -13.73
C ALA A 55 5.71 3.67 -12.32
N LYS A 56 5.17 2.74 -11.53
CA LYS A 56 4.76 3.01 -10.14
C LYS A 56 5.92 3.41 -9.25
N TRP A 57 7.09 2.78 -9.41
CA TRP A 57 8.31 3.17 -8.71
C TRP A 57 8.69 4.64 -8.95
N LYS A 58 8.65 5.09 -10.21
CA LYS A 58 8.95 6.49 -10.56
C LYS A 58 7.98 7.47 -9.91
N GLU A 59 6.69 7.13 -9.91
CA GLU A 59 5.65 7.92 -9.24
C GLU A 59 5.96 8.08 -7.75
N ILE A 60 6.27 6.97 -7.07
CA ILE A 60 6.55 6.97 -5.64
C ILE A 60 7.82 7.75 -5.29
N VAL A 61 8.91 7.55 -6.05
CA VAL A 61 10.16 8.30 -5.83
C VAL A 61 9.94 9.80 -6.01
N LYS A 62 9.05 10.21 -6.93
CA LYS A 62 8.67 11.61 -7.09
C LYS A 62 7.93 12.15 -5.87
N ILE A 63 7.04 11.36 -5.26
CA ILE A 63 6.29 11.75 -4.05
C ILE A 63 7.23 11.94 -2.86
N TYR A 64 8.24 11.09 -2.70
CA TYR A 64 9.18 11.17 -1.57
C TYR A 64 10.38 12.09 -1.79
N LYS A 65 10.52 12.72 -2.97
CA LYS A 65 11.70 13.51 -3.31
C LYS A 65 12.01 14.61 -2.27
N ASP A 66 10.97 15.21 -1.70
CA ASP A 66 11.07 16.32 -0.76
C ASP A 66 10.73 15.92 0.69
N ILE A 67 10.68 14.61 0.97
CA ILE A 67 10.27 14.07 2.28
C ILE A 67 11.38 13.16 2.83
N ASP A 68 12.00 13.57 3.94
CA ASP A 68 12.98 12.78 4.68
C ASP A 68 12.31 11.69 5.55
N PHE A 69 11.55 10.81 4.89
CA PHE A 69 10.81 9.73 5.52
C PHE A 69 11.28 8.35 5.08
N VAL A 70 11.79 8.23 3.85
CA VAL A 70 12.15 6.95 3.24
C VAL A 70 13.66 6.87 3.08
N SER A 71 14.24 5.77 3.54
CA SER A 71 15.67 5.46 3.42
C SER A 71 15.93 4.36 2.40
N SER A 72 17.21 4.12 2.07
CA SER A 72 17.60 2.97 1.26
C SER A 72 17.20 1.63 1.91
N GLY A 73 16.99 1.58 3.22
CA GLY A 73 16.46 0.40 3.93
C GLY A 73 15.03 0.04 3.52
N ASP A 74 14.23 1.03 3.12
CA ASP A 74 12.82 0.86 2.75
C ASP A 74 12.64 0.44 1.29
N THR A 75 13.71 0.51 0.49
CA THR A 75 13.76 0.13 -0.93
C THR A 75 13.13 -1.25 -1.18
N GLY A 76 13.36 -2.21 -0.29
CA GLY A 76 12.80 -3.56 -0.41
C GLY A 76 11.27 -3.59 -0.26
N LEU A 77 10.71 -2.82 0.67
CA LEU A 77 9.27 -2.70 0.85
C LEU A 77 8.63 -1.94 -0.32
N LEU A 78 9.25 -0.83 -0.74
CA LEU A 78 8.81 -0.06 -1.91
C LEU A 78 8.78 -0.91 -3.18
N GLY A 79 9.82 -1.73 -3.39
CA GLY A 79 9.87 -2.62 -4.55
C GLY A 79 8.76 -3.66 -4.53
N ARG A 80 8.50 -4.29 -3.37
CA ARG A 80 7.38 -5.23 -3.21
C ARG A 80 6.03 -4.57 -3.45
N TYR A 81 5.82 -3.35 -2.96
CA TYR A 81 4.61 -2.58 -3.23
C TYR A 81 4.41 -2.34 -4.73
N CYS A 82 5.45 -1.90 -5.45
CA CYS A 82 5.37 -1.68 -6.91
C CYS A 82 5.01 -2.95 -7.68
N MET A 83 5.63 -4.10 -7.32
CA MET A 83 5.31 -5.39 -7.93
C MET A 83 3.87 -5.82 -7.63
N THR A 84 3.43 -5.66 -6.39
CA THR A 84 2.06 -6.03 -5.98
C THR A 84 1.04 -5.18 -6.72
N PHE A 85 1.34 -3.90 -6.96
CA PHE A 85 0.52 -3.00 -7.77
C PHE A 85 0.44 -3.48 -9.22
N SER A 86 1.57 -3.87 -9.82
CA SER A 86 1.54 -4.45 -11.17
C SER A 86 0.71 -5.73 -11.25
N GLU A 87 0.84 -6.64 -10.28
CA GLU A 87 0.09 -7.89 -10.24
C GLU A 87 -1.41 -7.64 -10.08
N TYR A 88 -1.78 -6.67 -9.24
CA TYR A 88 -3.16 -6.21 -9.08
C TYR A 88 -3.73 -5.70 -10.41
N GLN A 89 -2.99 -4.86 -11.14
CA GLN A 89 -3.43 -4.38 -12.46
C GLN A 89 -3.59 -5.52 -13.48
N LYS A 90 -2.69 -6.50 -13.48
CA LYS A 90 -2.81 -7.69 -14.34
C LYS A 90 -4.08 -8.47 -14.02
N LEU A 91 -4.41 -8.66 -12.75
CA LEU A 91 -5.64 -9.36 -12.34
C LEU A 91 -6.90 -8.59 -12.79
N LEU A 92 -6.92 -7.27 -12.66
CA LEU A 92 -8.03 -6.45 -13.16
C LEU A 92 -8.19 -6.57 -14.69
N GLU A 93 -7.08 -6.60 -15.42
CA GLU A 93 -7.12 -6.77 -16.87
C GLU A 93 -7.66 -8.16 -17.26
N GLN A 94 -7.21 -9.23 -16.57
CA GLN A 94 -7.75 -10.57 -16.80
C GLN A 94 -9.24 -10.66 -16.46
N ARG A 95 -9.66 -10.05 -15.35
CA ARG A 95 -11.06 -9.98 -14.93
C ARG A 95 -11.92 -9.31 -16.00
N LYS A 96 -11.44 -8.23 -16.60
CA LYS A 96 -12.10 -7.53 -17.72
C LYS A 96 -12.11 -8.37 -19.00
N ARG A 97 -11.05 -9.13 -19.28
CA ARG A 97 -11.04 -10.04 -20.44
C ARG A 97 -12.12 -11.10 -20.31
N ILE A 98 -12.31 -11.65 -19.10
CA ILE A 98 -13.36 -12.64 -18.82
C ILE A 98 -14.76 -12.04 -18.97
N ASP A 99 -14.99 -10.80 -18.53
CA ASP A 99 -16.27 -10.10 -18.77
C ASP A 99 -16.62 -9.95 -20.25
N ASN A 100 -15.60 -9.90 -21.12
CA ASN A 100 -15.76 -9.74 -22.57
C ASN A 100 -15.62 -11.06 -23.33
N ILE A 101 -15.57 -12.21 -22.64
CA ILE A 101 -15.71 -13.51 -23.31
C ILE A 101 -17.16 -13.59 -23.77
N ASP A 102 -17.37 -13.43 -25.08
CA ASP A 102 -18.67 -13.68 -25.67
C ASP A 102 -18.99 -15.17 -25.49
N MET A 103 -20.19 -15.47 -25.00
CA MET A 103 -20.61 -16.87 -24.95
C MET A 103 -20.78 -17.37 -26.37
N MET A 104 -20.44 -18.65 -26.62
CA MET A 104 -20.51 -19.20 -27.96
C MET A 104 -21.83 -18.85 -28.65
N GLY A 105 -21.71 -18.17 -29.79
CA GLY A 105 -22.84 -17.71 -30.59
C GLY A 105 -23.58 -18.89 -31.23
N PRO A 106 -24.78 -18.67 -31.79
CA PRO A 106 -25.54 -19.72 -32.47
C PRO A 106 -24.71 -20.47 -33.53
N ASP A 107 -23.91 -19.72 -34.30
CA ASP A 107 -23.08 -20.26 -35.39
C ASP A 107 -21.94 -21.17 -34.86
N GLU A 108 -21.35 -20.82 -33.72
CA GLU A 108 -20.26 -21.59 -33.09
C GLU A 108 -20.78 -22.88 -32.41
N ARG A 109 -22.05 -22.89 -32.00
CA ARG A 109 -22.74 -24.10 -31.50
C ARG A 109 -23.03 -25.08 -32.63
N GLU A 110 -23.55 -24.56 -33.74
CA GLU A 110 -23.88 -25.36 -34.93
C GLU A 110 -22.61 -26.01 -35.50
N GLU A 111 -21.47 -25.32 -35.50
CA GLU A 111 -20.18 -25.92 -35.88
C GLU A 111 -19.73 -27.05 -34.94
N LEU A 112 -19.99 -26.94 -33.63
CA LEU A 112 -19.64 -27.99 -32.65
C LEU A 112 -20.49 -29.24 -32.79
N GLU A 113 -21.79 -29.09 -33.06
CA GLU A 113 -22.76 -30.17 -33.29
C GLU A 113 -22.38 -31.08 -34.48
N HIS A 114 -21.52 -30.60 -35.39
CA HIS A 114 -20.99 -31.42 -36.49
C HIS A 114 -19.89 -32.41 -36.05
N TYR A 115 -19.24 -32.20 -34.92
CA TYR A 115 -18.09 -33.00 -34.46
C TYR A 115 -18.41 -33.89 -33.25
N ILE A 116 -19.48 -33.59 -32.53
CA ILE A 116 -19.90 -34.29 -31.31
C ILE A 116 -21.42 -34.42 -31.29
N ASP A 117 -21.91 -35.49 -30.66
CA ASP A 117 -23.34 -35.72 -30.43
C ASP A 117 -24.01 -34.52 -29.74
N GLU A 118 -25.26 -34.22 -30.10
CA GLU A 118 -25.99 -33.01 -29.68
C GLU A 118 -26.09 -32.90 -28.13
N ASP A 119 -26.41 -34.00 -27.44
CA ASP A 119 -26.47 -34.05 -25.98
C ASP A 119 -25.09 -33.85 -25.34
N LEU A 120 -24.04 -34.40 -25.98
CA LEU A 120 -22.66 -34.25 -25.53
C LEU A 120 -22.14 -32.83 -25.76
N ALA A 121 -22.51 -32.18 -26.87
CA ALA A 121 -22.16 -30.80 -27.19
C ALA A 121 -22.76 -29.83 -26.17
N GLU A 122 -24.04 -30.00 -25.85
CA GLU A 122 -24.73 -29.17 -24.86
C GLU A 122 -24.13 -29.33 -23.45
N ASP A 123 -23.85 -30.57 -23.01
CA ASP A 123 -23.21 -30.82 -21.72
C ASP A 123 -21.77 -30.25 -21.64
N LEU A 124 -21.00 -30.32 -22.73
CA LEU A 124 -19.64 -29.77 -22.79
C LEU A 124 -19.65 -28.24 -22.75
N ILE A 125 -20.52 -27.60 -23.53
CA ILE A 125 -20.71 -26.14 -23.56
C ILE A 125 -21.12 -25.65 -22.16
N ASN A 126 -22.09 -26.32 -21.53
CA ASN A 126 -22.56 -25.95 -20.19
C ASN A 126 -21.47 -26.12 -19.12
N LYS A 127 -20.67 -27.19 -19.18
CA LYS A 127 -19.53 -27.41 -18.27
C LYS A 127 -18.42 -26.38 -18.48
N VAL A 128 -18.07 -26.07 -19.73
CA VAL A 128 -17.07 -25.06 -20.08
C VAL A 128 -17.55 -23.68 -19.62
N ASN A 129 -18.81 -23.31 -19.88
CA ASN A 129 -19.40 -22.06 -19.41
C ASN A 129 -19.43 -21.99 -17.88
N TYR A 130 -19.79 -23.08 -17.18
CA TYR A 130 -19.80 -23.12 -15.72
C TYR A 130 -18.39 -22.98 -15.10
N ILE A 131 -17.41 -23.67 -15.66
CA ILE A 131 -15.99 -23.62 -15.25
C ILE A 131 -15.39 -22.23 -15.50
N ILE A 132 -15.75 -21.59 -16.62
CA ILE A 132 -15.26 -20.26 -17.00
C ILE A 132 -15.96 -19.13 -16.22
N SER A 133 -17.26 -19.23 -15.96
CA SER A 133 -18.06 -18.04 -15.62
C SER A 133 -18.21 -17.75 -14.12
N VAL A 134 -18.39 -18.74 -13.24
CA VAL A 134 -18.71 -18.44 -11.83
C VAL A 134 -17.54 -18.72 -10.91
N ASP A 135 -17.03 -19.95 -10.85
CA ASP A 135 -15.94 -20.29 -9.93
C ASP A 135 -14.60 -19.62 -10.34
N GLY A 136 -14.32 -19.55 -11.65
CA GLY A 136 -13.16 -18.84 -12.19
C GLY A 136 -13.17 -17.35 -11.86
N VAL A 137 -14.32 -16.69 -12.08
CA VAL A 137 -14.53 -15.27 -11.77
C VAL A 137 -14.39 -15.01 -10.28
N LEU A 138 -15.06 -15.82 -9.43
CA LEU A 138 -14.98 -15.68 -7.97
C LEU A 138 -13.56 -15.85 -7.44
N LYS A 139 -12.77 -16.77 -8.02
CA LYS A 139 -11.35 -16.95 -7.65
C LYS A 139 -10.51 -15.73 -8.01
N ILE A 140 -10.75 -15.13 -9.19
CA ILE A 140 -10.05 -13.92 -9.60
C ILE A 140 -10.45 -12.74 -8.72
N ASP A 141 -11.75 -12.56 -8.43
CA ASP A 141 -12.23 -11.51 -7.53
C ASP A 141 -11.64 -11.67 -6.12
N THR A 142 -11.55 -12.90 -5.62
CA THR A 142 -10.88 -13.21 -4.35
C THR A 142 -9.40 -12.83 -4.39
N ALA A 143 -8.69 -13.14 -5.48
CA ALA A 143 -7.29 -12.77 -5.65
C ALA A 143 -7.10 -11.25 -5.74
N ILE A 144 -7.98 -10.54 -6.45
CA ILE A 144 -8.01 -9.07 -6.55
C ILE A 144 -8.18 -8.47 -5.16
N ASN A 145 -9.17 -8.91 -4.40
CA ASN A 145 -9.44 -8.42 -3.05
C ASN A 145 -8.24 -8.66 -2.11
N LYS A 146 -7.62 -9.84 -2.19
CA LYS A 146 -6.42 -10.15 -1.40
C LYS A 146 -5.24 -9.24 -1.75
N LYS A 147 -5.05 -8.93 -3.04
CA LYS A 147 -4.00 -7.99 -3.49
C LYS A 147 -4.31 -6.56 -3.06
N MET A 148 -5.58 -6.14 -3.15
CA MET A 148 -6.03 -4.83 -2.67
C MET A 148 -5.75 -4.67 -1.17
N ASP A 149 -6.11 -5.66 -0.35
CA ASP A 149 -5.82 -5.65 1.09
C ASP A 149 -4.32 -5.56 1.39
N GLN A 150 -3.49 -6.25 0.61
CA GLN A 150 -2.03 -6.17 0.73
C GLN A 150 -1.53 -4.76 0.38
N LEU A 151 -2.05 -4.16 -0.68
CA LEU A 151 -1.71 -2.79 -1.10
C LEU A 151 -2.08 -1.78 -0.02
N VAL A 152 -3.31 -1.79 0.48
CA VAL A 152 -3.77 -0.87 1.54
C VAL A 152 -2.87 -0.98 2.78
N LYS A 153 -2.54 -2.20 3.22
CA LYS A 153 -1.65 -2.43 4.37
C LYS A 153 -0.24 -1.92 4.13
N MET A 154 0.27 -2.02 2.90
CA MET A 154 1.58 -1.45 2.54
C MET A 154 1.52 0.07 2.44
N GLU A 155 0.45 0.63 1.89
CA GLU A 155 0.24 2.09 1.77
C GLU A 155 0.16 2.78 3.12
N ASP A 156 -0.50 2.14 4.10
CA ASP A 156 -0.52 2.59 5.49
C ASP A 156 0.91 2.67 6.06
N ARG A 157 1.72 1.63 5.85
CA ARG A 157 3.10 1.56 6.35
C ARG A 157 4.05 2.51 5.64
N LEU A 158 3.76 2.79 4.37
CA LEU A 158 4.54 3.69 3.53
C LEU A 158 4.05 5.14 3.63
N PHE A 159 2.95 5.43 4.33
CA PHE A 159 2.38 6.78 4.42
C PHE A 159 1.94 7.34 3.05
N LEU A 160 1.51 6.45 2.17
CA LEU A 160 0.99 6.83 0.86
C LEU A 160 -0.47 7.30 0.94
N ASN A 161 -1.21 6.91 1.99
CA ASN A 161 -2.60 7.34 2.17
C ASN A 161 -2.74 8.60 3.08
N PRO A 162 -3.82 9.39 2.92
CA PRO A 162 -4.03 10.61 3.70
C PRO A 162 -4.14 10.38 5.21
N LEU A 163 -4.78 9.29 5.65
CA LEU A 163 -5.00 9.01 7.06
C LEU A 163 -3.70 8.67 7.81
N ALA A 164 -2.82 7.89 7.20
CA ALA A 164 -1.49 7.59 7.74
C ALA A 164 -0.66 8.87 7.86
N LYS A 165 -0.74 9.77 6.87
CA LYS A 165 -0.08 11.09 6.94
C LYS A 165 -0.60 11.91 8.11
N VAL A 166 -1.92 12.02 8.30
CA VAL A 166 -2.54 12.78 9.40
C VAL A 166 -2.20 12.19 10.77
N LYS A 167 -2.17 10.86 10.91
CA LYS A 167 -1.77 10.20 12.16
C LYS A 167 -0.33 10.50 12.56
N ASN A 168 0.54 10.80 11.60
CA ASN A 168 1.92 11.18 11.82
C ASN A 168 2.15 12.69 12.02
N VAL A 169 1.15 13.54 11.76
CA VAL A 169 1.27 14.96 12.07
C VAL A 169 1.15 15.14 13.59
N PRO A 170 2.12 15.79 14.26
CA PRO A 170 2.01 16.11 15.67
C PRO A 170 0.72 16.87 15.96
N LYS A 171 -0.10 16.36 16.90
CA LYS A 171 -1.32 17.06 17.30
C LYS A 171 -0.94 18.42 17.89
N LYS A 172 -1.49 19.50 17.31
CA LYS A 172 -1.44 20.84 17.95
C LYS A 172 -2.16 20.74 19.30
N GLU A 173 -1.58 21.39 20.32
CA GLU A 173 -2.25 21.50 21.62
C GLU A 173 -3.60 22.22 21.43
N PRO A 174 -4.66 21.83 22.16
CA PRO A 174 -5.74 22.78 22.42
C PRO A 174 -5.10 24.00 23.07
N GLU A 175 -5.40 25.20 22.57
CA GLU A 175 -4.92 26.43 23.21
C GLU A 175 -5.22 26.34 24.70
N LYS A 176 -4.15 26.41 25.52
CA LYS A 176 -4.32 26.56 26.96
C LYS A 176 -4.93 27.93 27.17
N ILE A 177 -6.26 27.99 27.17
CA ILE A 177 -6.99 29.13 27.70
C ILE A 177 -6.63 29.16 29.18
N ASP A 178 -5.67 30.00 29.54
CA ASP A 178 -5.36 30.29 30.93
C ASP A 178 -6.64 30.92 31.54
N PRO A 179 -7.33 30.24 32.47
CA PRO A 179 -8.55 30.77 33.07
C PRO A 179 -8.30 32.06 33.87
N LEU A 180 -7.04 32.38 34.17
CA LEU A 180 -6.62 33.58 34.89
C LEU A 180 -6.02 34.67 33.99
N ALA A 181 -5.73 34.42 32.72
CA ALA A 181 -5.19 35.46 31.82
C ALA A 181 -6.17 36.63 31.63
N ASN A 182 -7.48 36.41 31.79
CA ASN A 182 -8.51 37.45 31.77
C ASN A 182 -8.83 38.05 33.15
N LYS A 183 -8.21 37.57 34.23
CA LYS A 183 -8.39 38.11 35.59
C LYS A 183 -7.09 38.79 35.97
N GLY A 184 -6.99 40.08 35.64
CA GLY A 184 -5.82 40.94 35.86
C GLY A 184 -5.38 41.09 37.31
N PHE A 185 -4.88 40.02 37.92
CA PHE A 185 -4.11 40.07 39.14
C PHE A 185 -2.63 40.23 38.79
N GLY A 186 -2.32 41.39 38.23
CA GLY A 186 -0.97 41.94 38.24
C GLY A 186 -0.77 42.77 39.50
N ASN A 187 0.31 42.49 40.22
CA ASN A 187 0.92 43.25 41.32
C ASN A 187 0.10 43.45 42.61
N VAL A 188 0.42 42.63 43.62
CA VAL A 188 0.85 43.11 44.96
C VAL A 188 2.00 42.23 45.42
#